data_AF-A0A5P8I0J3-F1
#
_entry.id   AF-A0A5P8I0J3-F1
#
_cell.length_a   1.000
_cell.length_b   1.000
_cell.length_c   1.000
_cell.angle_alpha   90.00
_cell.angle_beta   90.00
_cell.angle_gamma   90.00
#
_symmetry.space_group_name_H-M   'P 1'
#
loop_
_entity.id
_entity.type
_entity.pdbx_description
1 polymer ?
#
loop_
_entity_poly.entity_id
_entity_poly.type
_entity_poly.pdbx_seq_one_letter_code
_entity_poly.pdbx_strand_id
1 'polypeptide(L)'
;MQRGAVLLGVVAFLALWPQAAARVYDLNEPDVWGMVDYAQRAMHSCAIVNDYDDRRWSSYNVAEFKDRSLFRTMVTDLQGCLNYFFQIRP
;
A
#
# COMPACT_ATOMS: atom_id res chain seq x y z
N MET A 1 11.28 9.74 -17.89
CA MET A 1 11.41 10.30 -16.52
C MET A 1 10.07 10.70 -15.87
N GLN A 2 8.90 10.38 -16.45
CA GLN A 2 7.59 10.80 -15.89
C GLN A 2 6.92 9.73 -15.02
N ARG A 3 7.32 8.45 -15.15
CA ARG A 3 6.74 7.32 -14.41
C ARG A 3 7.21 7.23 -12.94
N GLY A 4 8.44 7.65 -12.63
CA GLY A 4 8.98 7.60 -11.27
C GLY A 4 8.35 8.59 -10.30
N ALA A 5 8.03 9.81 -10.77
CA ALA A 5 7.42 10.86 -9.94
C ALA A 5 5.97 10.53 -9.53
N VAL A 6 5.20 9.88 -10.42
CA VAL A 6 3.81 9.49 -10.14
C VAL A 6 3.75 8.42 -9.06
N LEU A 7 4.63 7.42 -9.12
CA LEU A 7 4.70 6.37 -8.11
C LEU A 7 5.14 6.90 -6.74
N LEU A 8 6.11 7.81 -6.67
CA LEU A 8 6.52 8.45 -5.40
C LEU A 8 5.40 9.28 -4.76
N GLY A 9 4.61 10.00 -5.56
CA GLY A 9 3.46 10.77 -5.05
C GLY A 9 2.37 9.89 -4.46
N VAL A 10 2.06 8.77 -5.10
CA VAL A 10 1.07 7.78 -4.63
C VAL A 10 1.53 7.12 -3.32
N VAL A 11 2.81 6.82 -3.19
CA VAL A 11 3.37 6.16 -2.00
C VAL A 11 3.41 7.10 -0.81
N ALA A 12 3.82 8.35 -1.04
CA ALA A 12 3.75 9.37 -0.01
C ALA A 12 2.32 9.56 0.48
N PHE A 13 1.35 9.58 -0.44
CA PHE A 13 -0.06 9.68 -0.10
C PHE A 13 -0.56 8.46 0.71
N LEU A 14 -0.23 7.23 0.29
CA LEU A 14 -0.60 6.00 1.01
C LEU A 14 0.07 5.89 2.39
N ALA A 15 1.31 6.36 2.55
CA ALA A 15 2.02 6.36 3.82
C ALA A 15 1.52 7.45 4.78
N LEU A 16 1.16 8.62 4.25
CA LEU A 16 0.64 9.75 5.03
C LEU A 16 -0.85 9.60 5.36
N TRP A 17 -1.63 8.91 4.53
CA TRP A 17 -3.08 8.72 4.75
C TRP A 17 -3.42 8.05 6.09
N PRO A 18 -2.81 6.93 6.51
CA PRO A 18 -3.08 6.36 7.82
C PRO A 18 -2.61 7.25 8.98
N GLN A 19 -1.76 8.25 8.76
CA GLN A 19 -1.34 9.22 9.78
C GLN A 19 -2.27 10.44 9.83
N ALA A 20 -2.68 10.96 8.67
CA ALA A 20 -3.56 12.12 8.54
C ALA A 20 -5.04 11.75 8.76
N ALA A 21 -5.51 10.64 8.19
CA ALA A 21 -6.86 10.09 8.37
C ALA A 21 -7.00 9.26 9.66
N ALA A 22 -6.05 9.38 10.59
CA ALA A 22 -5.97 8.61 11.82
C ALA A 22 -7.23 8.62 12.69
N ARG A 23 -8.03 9.69 12.61
CA ARG A 23 -9.29 9.85 13.35
C ARG A 23 -10.50 9.26 12.64
N VAL A 24 -10.38 8.92 11.35
CA VAL A 24 -11.50 8.61 10.44
C VAL A 24 -11.29 7.24 9.76
N TYR A 25 -10.38 6.41 10.29
CA TYR A 25 -10.18 5.07 9.74
C TYR A 25 -11.37 4.17 10.12
N ASP A 26 -12.44 4.27 9.32
CA ASP A 26 -13.62 3.43 9.36
C ASP A 26 -13.78 2.75 8.00
N LEU A 27 -13.67 1.43 7.95
CA LEU A 27 -13.85 0.67 6.71
C LEU A 27 -15.29 0.67 6.18
N ASN A 28 -16.25 1.21 6.93
CA ASN A 28 -17.58 1.50 6.42
C ASN A 28 -17.61 2.79 5.58
N GLU A 29 -16.58 3.63 5.68
CA GLU A 29 -16.39 4.75 4.75
C GLU A 29 -15.83 4.23 3.42
N PRO A 30 -16.51 4.50 2.28
CA PRO A 30 -16.08 4.02 0.97
C PRO A 30 -14.65 4.41 0.61
N ASP A 31 -14.21 5.58 1.06
CA ASP A 31 -12.87 6.10 0.78
C ASP A 31 -11.78 5.27 1.47
N VAL A 32 -12.02 4.82 2.71
CA VAL A 32 -11.07 3.95 3.42
C VAL A 32 -11.02 2.58 2.77
N TRP A 33 -12.16 2.04 2.36
CA TRP A 33 -12.24 0.78 1.63
C TRP A 33 -11.47 0.83 0.31
N GLY A 34 -11.65 1.90 -0.47
CA GLY A 34 -10.92 2.14 -1.71
C GLY A 34 -9.41 2.26 -1.49
N MET A 35 -8.98 2.89 -0.39
CA MET A 35 -7.56 3.00 -0.05
C MET A 35 -6.93 1.64 0.32
N VAL A 36 -7.65 0.77 1.00
CA VAL A 36 -7.18 -0.60 1.30
C VAL A 36 -7.05 -1.42 0.02
N ASP A 37 -8.08 -1.44 -0.82
CA ASP A 37 -8.05 -2.17 -2.10
C ASP A 37 -6.90 -1.68 -2.99
N TYR A 38 -6.73 -0.35 -3.08
CA TYR A 38 -5.63 0.24 -3.83
C TYR A 38 -4.25 -0.17 -3.28
N ALA A 39 -4.07 -0.12 -1.96
CA ALA A 39 -2.81 -0.52 -1.34
C ALA A 39 -2.49 -2.02 -1.57
N GLN A 40 -3.48 -2.90 -1.49
CA GLN A 40 -3.31 -4.33 -1.82
C GLN A 40 -2.88 -4.52 -3.27
N ARG A 41 -3.53 -3.85 -4.23
CA ARG A 41 -3.15 -3.91 -5.65
C ARG A 41 -1.75 -3.37 -5.91
N ALA A 42 -1.37 -2.29 -5.22
CA ALA A 42 -0.03 -1.73 -5.32
C ALA A 42 1.02 -2.70 -4.78
N MET A 43 0.74 -3.36 -3.65
CA MET A 43 1.63 -4.38 -3.08
C MET A 43 1.79 -5.57 -4.00
N HIS A 44 0.69 -6.09 -4.56
CA HIS A 44 0.72 -7.16 -5.54
C HIS A 44 1.55 -6.79 -6.77
N SER A 45 1.32 -5.61 -7.33
CA SER A 45 2.07 -5.13 -8.49
C SER A 45 3.55 -4.98 -8.18
N CYS A 46 3.87 -4.44 -6.99
CA CYS A 46 5.25 -4.27 -6.54
C CYS A 46 5.97 -5.61 -6.36
N ALA A 47 5.29 -6.60 -5.81
CA ALA A 47 5.84 -7.93 -5.61
C ALA A 47 6.12 -8.64 -6.94
N ILE A 48 5.20 -8.56 -7.91
CA ILE A 48 5.42 -9.09 -9.27
C ILE A 48 6.68 -8.48 -9.90
N VAL A 49 6.86 -7.16 -9.83
CA VAL A 49 8.01 -6.51 -10.50
C VAL A 49 9.35 -6.78 -9.80
N ASN A 50 9.33 -7.18 -8.54
CA ASN A 50 10.51 -7.48 -7.74
C ASN A 50 10.74 -8.98 -7.51
N ASP A 51 9.90 -9.85 -8.09
CA ASP A 51 9.90 -11.30 -7.85
C ASP A 51 9.83 -11.65 -6.35
N TYR A 52 9.03 -10.87 -5.61
CA TYR A 52 8.77 -11.06 -4.17
C TYR A 52 7.44 -11.78 -3.97
N ASP A 53 7.29 -12.51 -2.86
CA ASP A 53 6.03 -13.17 -2.52
C ASP A 53 5.10 -12.19 -1.77
N ASP A 54 3.98 -11.81 -2.39
CA ASP A 54 2.93 -11.01 -1.75
C ASP A 54 1.76 -11.84 -1.24
N ARG A 55 1.82 -13.19 -1.29
CA ARG A 55 0.68 -14.07 -0.93
C ARG A 55 0.07 -13.73 0.41
N ARG A 56 0.87 -13.23 1.35
CA ARG A 56 0.38 -12.71 2.63
C ARG A 56 -0.67 -11.61 2.43
N TRP A 57 -0.35 -10.57 1.66
CA TRP A 57 -1.21 -9.39 1.49
C TRP A 57 -2.40 -9.65 0.56
N SER A 58 -2.22 -10.47 -0.46
CA SER A 58 -3.31 -10.87 -1.37
C SER A 58 -4.26 -11.91 -0.78
N SER A 59 -3.85 -12.66 0.25
CA SER A 59 -4.73 -13.61 0.96
C SER A 59 -5.73 -12.95 1.92
N TYR A 60 -5.43 -11.74 2.40
CA TYR A 60 -6.31 -11.03 3.32
C TYR A 60 -7.51 -10.44 2.58
N ASN A 61 -8.71 -10.66 3.14
CA ASN A 61 -9.90 -9.94 2.71
C ASN A 61 -9.79 -8.47 3.13
N VAL A 62 -10.33 -7.55 2.34
CA VAL A 62 -10.42 -6.12 2.67
C VAL A 62 -11.00 -5.88 4.08
N ALA A 63 -11.96 -6.70 4.51
CA ALA A 63 -12.56 -6.61 5.84
C ALA A 63 -11.58 -6.89 7.00
N GLU A 64 -10.51 -7.64 6.77
CA GLU A 64 -9.48 -7.93 7.79
C GLU A 64 -8.63 -6.69 8.10
N PHE A 65 -8.55 -5.74 7.16
CA PHE A 65 -7.92 -4.44 7.38
C PHE A 65 -8.77 -3.49 8.25
N LYS A 66 -9.89 -3.95 8.85
CA LYS A 66 -10.55 -3.21 9.94
C LYS A 66 -9.58 -2.98 11.08
N ASP A 67 -8.66 -3.93 11.27
CA ASP A 67 -7.48 -3.68 12.06
C ASP A 67 -6.55 -2.70 11.34
N ARG A 68 -6.56 -1.46 11.83
CA ARG A 68 -5.68 -0.40 11.34
C ARG A 68 -4.20 -0.76 11.46
N SER A 69 -3.81 -1.59 12.44
CA SER A 69 -2.42 -2.03 12.58
C SER A 69 -2.00 -2.89 11.38
N LEU A 70 -2.88 -3.80 10.93
CA LEU A 70 -2.66 -4.64 9.75
C LEU A 70 -2.48 -3.79 8.49
N PHE A 71 -3.34 -2.78 8.30
CA PHE A 71 -3.22 -1.86 7.17
C PHE A 71 -1.90 -1.09 7.18
N ARG A 72 -1.48 -0.58 8.35
CA ARG A 72 -0.19 0.10 8.46
C ARG A 72 0.97 -0.83 8.12
N THR A 73 0.95 -2.08 8.58
CA THR A 73 2.00 -3.05 8.25
C THR A 73 2.07 -3.29 6.75
N MET A 74 0.92 -3.45 6.06
CA MET A 74 0.91 -3.59 4.60
C MET A 74 1.51 -2.37 3.90
N VAL A 75 1.17 -1.16 4.33
CA VAL A 75 1.70 0.07 3.75
C VAL A 75 3.21 0.19 3.99
N THR A 76 3.71 -0.21 5.15
CA THR A 76 5.15 -0.24 5.44
C THR A 76 5.89 -1.24 4.55
N ASP A 77 5.34 -2.45 4.36
CA ASP A 77 5.91 -3.46 3.47
C ASP A 77 5.90 -2.98 2.01
N LEU A 78 4.81 -2.37 1.58
CA LEU A 78 4.67 -1.74 0.26
C LEU A 78 5.75 -0.67 0.04
N GLN A 79 6.00 0.18 1.03
CA GLN A 79 7.07 1.18 0.96
C GLN A 79 8.45 0.51 0.82
N GLY A 80 8.72 -0.56 1.57
CA GLY A 80 9.95 -1.35 1.44
C GLY A 80 10.12 -1.93 0.04
N CYS A 81 9.07 -2.54 -0.50
CA CYS A 81 9.05 -3.13 -1.83
C CYS A 81 9.32 -2.08 -2.93
N LEU A 82 8.72 -0.91 -2.83
CA LEU A 82 8.90 0.16 -3.81
C LEU A 82 10.29 0.79 -3.71
N ASN A 83 10.81 0.97 -2.50
CA ASN A 83 12.19 1.41 -2.31
C ASN A 83 13.17 0.44 -2.97
N TYR A 84 12.97 -0.87 -2.83
CA TYR A 84 13.77 -1.88 -3.50
C TYR A 84 13.68 -1.76 -5.03
N PHE A 85 12.46 -1.59 -5.57
CA PHE A 85 12.26 -1.35 -7.00
C PHE A 85 13.05 -0.14 -7.52
N PHE A 86 12.98 0.99 -6.81
CA PHE A 86 13.67 2.23 -7.19
C PHE A 86 15.18 2.20 -6.97
N GLN A 87 15.67 1.42 -6.00
CA GLN A 87 17.12 1.31 -5.75
C GLN A 87 17.81 0.40 -6.76
N ILE A 88 17.14 -0.66 -7.22
CA ILE A 88 17.74 -1.64 -8.13
C ILE A 88 17.57 -1.26 -9.60
N ARG A 89 16.50 -0.54 -9.95
CA ARG A 89 16.25 -0.13 -11.33
C ARG A 89 16.55 1.37 -11.51
N PRO A 90 17.60 1.74 -12.26
CA PRO A 90 17.91 3.14 -12.59
C PRO A 90 16.86 3.78 -13.51
#